data_AF-V6L5H0-F1
#
_entry.id   AF-V6L5H0-F1
#
_cell.length_a   1.000
_cell.length_b   1.000
_cell.length_c   1.000
_cell.angle_alpha   90.00
_cell.angle_beta   90.00
_cell.angle_gamma   90.00
#
_symmetry.space_group_name_H-M   'P 1'
#
loop_
_entity.id
_entity.type
_entity.pdbx_description
1 polymer ?
#
loop_
_entity_poly.entity_id
_entity_poly.type
_entity_poly.pdbx_seq_one_letter_code
_entity_poly.pdbx_strand_id
1 'polypeptide(L)' 'MPDDKLEHVVVHPQSAGHCVVGVFLTSATLGEAERTAVGLCCRTLLTAPELHGWREAGASVALPRIDEPPRPGGTSSP' A
#
# COMPACT_ATOMS: atom_id res chain seq x y z
N MET A 1 -2.65 4.64 14.83
CA MET A 1 -3.59 5.04 15.91
C MET A 1 -4.97 4.52 15.55
N PRO A 2 -5.86 4.23 16.52
CA PRO A 2 -7.19 3.67 16.24
C PRO A 2 -8.05 4.51 15.28
N ASP A 3 -7.73 5.80 15.10
CA ASP A 3 -8.37 6.69 14.12
C ASP A 3 -7.90 6.52 12.67
N ASP A 4 -6.77 5.84 12.42
CA ASP A 4 -6.27 5.64 11.05
C ASP A 4 -7.14 4.67 10.23
N LYS A 5 -8.11 4.01 10.88
CA LYS A 5 -9.04 3.03 10.28
C LYS A 5 -8.34 1.96 9.42
N LEU A 6 -7.09 1.66 9.80
CA LEU A 6 -6.24 0.67 9.16
C LEU A 6 -6.79 -0.73 9.45
N GLU A 7 -7.07 -1.49 8.41
CA GLU A 7 -7.56 -2.85 8.51
C GLU A 7 -6.42 -3.86 8.41
N HIS A 8 -5.57 -3.70 7.38
CA HIS A 8 -4.42 -4.58 7.19
C HIS A 8 -3.31 -3.92 6.36
N VAL A 9 -2.12 -4.52 6.49
CA VAL A 9 -0.91 -4.11 5.78
C VAL A 9 -0.36 -5.31 5.03
N VAL A 10 -0.03 -5.12 3.75
CA VAL A 10 0.64 -6.11 2.91
C VAL A 10 2.01 -5.58 2.54
N VAL A 11 3.04 -6.39 2.74
CA VAL A 11 4.42 -6.02 2.37
C VAL A 11 4.80 -6.78 1.11
N HIS A 12 5.15 -6.05 0.07
CA HIS A 12 5.71 -6.58 -1.16
C HIS A 12 7.22 -6.28 -1.16
N PRO A 13 8.07 -7.26 -0.78
CA PRO A 13 9.50 -7.09 -0.90
C PRO A 13 9.86 -6.97 -2.38
N GLN A 14 10.40 -5.82 -2.79
CA GLN A 14 11.04 -5.69 -4.09
C GLN A 14 12.55 -5.89 -3.94
N SER A 15 13.16 -6.44 -4.98
CA SER A 15 14.62 -6.56 -5.06
C SER A 15 15.26 -5.16 -5.12
N ALA A 16 16.44 -5.03 -4.49
CA ALA A 16 17.31 -3.84 -4.50
C ALA A 16 16.87 -2.62 -3.65
N GLY A 17 16.60 -2.81 -2.35
CA GLY A 17 16.48 -1.68 -1.41
C GLY A 17 15.19 -0.86 -1.54
N HIS A 18 14.21 -1.38 -2.27
CA HIS A 18 12.87 -0.82 -2.39
C HIS A 18 11.87 -1.76 -1.70
N CYS A 19 10.92 -1.19 -0.98
CA CYS A 19 9.86 -1.93 -0.32
C CYS A 19 8.53 -1.23 -0.64
N VAL A 20 7.55 -2.00 -1.09
CA VAL A 20 6.20 -1.49 -1.31
C VAL A 20 5.31 -2.01 -0.19
N VAL A 21 4.64 -1.09 0.49
CA VAL A 21 3.69 -1.39 1.56
C VAL A 21 2.29 -1.04 1.06
N GLY A 22 1.46 -2.06 0.88
CA GLY A 22 0.02 -1.91 0.63
C GLY A 22 -0.71 -1.67 1.94
N VAL A 23 -1.45 -0.57 2.02
CA VAL A 23 -2.21 -0.17 3.20
C VAL A 23 -3.69 -0.20 2.85
N PHE A 24 -4.47 -0.99 3.60
CA PHE A 24 -5.91 -1.11 3.40
C PHE A 24 -6.62 -0.47 4.58
N LEU A 25 -7.40 0.56 4.31
CA LEU A 25 -8.05 1.36 5.33
C LEU A 25 -9.43 1.82 4.85
N THR A 26 -10.31 2.13 5.81
CA THR A 26 -11.63 2.69 5.52
C THR A 26 -11.61 4.22 5.67
N SER A 27 -12.16 4.91 4.67
CA SER A 27 -12.23 6.37 4.65
C SER A 27 -13.43 6.85 3.87
N ALA A 28 -13.90 8.09 4.14
CA ALA A 28 -15.06 8.63 3.46
C ALA A 28 -14.74 9.07 2.02
N THR A 29 -13.47 9.39 1.74
CA THR A 29 -13.02 9.80 0.40
C THR A 29 -11.66 9.22 0.04
N LEU A 30 -11.38 9.13 -1.26
CA LEU A 30 -10.07 8.69 -1.75
C LEU A 30 -8.93 9.57 -1.25
N GLY A 31 -9.10 10.89 -1.30
CA GLY A 31 -8.06 11.83 -0.88
C GLY A 31 -7.80 11.78 0.64
N GLU A 32 -8.81 11.48 1.45
CA GLU A 32 -8.58 11.19 2.87
C GLU A 32 -7.80 9.89 3.07
N ALA A 33 -8.12 8.85 2.29
CA ALA A 33 -7.39 7.59 2.38
C ALA A 33 -5.91 7.75 2.04
N GLU A 34 -5.60 8.48 0.96
CA GLU A 34 -4.23 8.78 0.55
C GLU A 34 -3.47 9.57 1.62
N ARG A 35 -4.08 10.64 2.16
CA ARG A 35 -3.46 11.43 3.23
C ARG A 35 -3.19 10.60 4.49
N THR A 36 -4.12 9.72 4.87
CA THR A 36 -3.97 8.83 6.02
C THR A 36 -2.84 7.82 5.78
N ALA A 37 -2.77 7.22 4.59
CA ALA A 37 -1.71 6.28 4.22
C ALA A 37 -0.33 6.94 4.26
N VAL A 38 -0.17 8.13 3.66
CA VAL A 38 1.09 8.90 3.71
C VAL A 38 1.46 9.25 5.15
N GLY A 39 0.50 9.75 5.92
CA GLY A 39 0.72 10.09 7.33
C GLY A 39 1.17 8.89 8.16
N LEU A 40 0.58 7.71 7.93
CA LEU A 40 0.97 6.46 8.58
C LEU A 40 2.41 6.06 8.22
N CYS A 41 2.76 6.11 6.93
CA CYS A 41 4.11 5.79 6.46
C CYS A 41 5.15 6.75 7.05
N CYS A 42 4.91 8.06 7.00
CA CYS A 42 5.81 9.05 7.58
C CYS A 42 6.03 8.85 9.07
N ARG A 43 4.96 8.61 9.84
CA ARG A 43 5.08 8.33 11.28
C ARG A 43 5.90 7.07 11.53
N THR A 44 5.60 5.99 10.81
CA THR A 44 6.32 4.72 10.95
C THR A 44 7.81 4.89 10.66
N LEU A 45 8.18 5.62 9.61
CA LEU A 45 9.58 5.94 9.29
C LEU A 45 10.28 6.76 10.40
N LEU A 46 9.55 7.63 11.11
CA LEU A 46 10.10 8.43 12.21
C LEU A 46 10.22 7.63 13.52
N THR A 47 9.33 6.67 13.76
CA THR A 47 9.23 5.99 15.05
C THR A 47 9.81 4.58 15.07
N ALA A 48 9.99 3.92 13.92
CA ALA A 48 10.52 2.57 13.84
C ALA A 48 12.03 2.59 13.55
N PRO A 49 12.90 2.22 14.52
CA PRO A 49 14.35 2.23 14.33
C PRO A 49 14.80 1.28 13.20
N GLU A 50 14.06 0.20 12.96
CA GLU A 50 14.31 -0.77 11.90
C GLU A 50 14.22 -0.17 10.50
N LEU A 51 13.53 0.97 10.35
CA LEU A 51 13.38 1.70 9.09
C LEU A 51 14.31 2.91 9.00
N HIS A 52 15.30 3.03 9.88
CA HIS A 52 16.24 4.13 9.82
C HIS A 52 16.98 4.17 8.47
N GLY A 53 17.05 5.35 7.86
CA GLY A 53 17.64 5.55 6.53
C GLY A 53 16.70 5.28 5.35
N TRP A 54 15.51 4.73 5.59
CA TRP A 54 14.46 4.63 4.57
C TRP A 54 13.76 5.98 4.41
N ARG A 55 13.32 6.28 3.19
CA ARG A 55 12.50 7.45 2.88
C ARG A 55 11.26 7.01 2.10
N GLU A 56 10.19 7.76 2.26
CA GLU A 56 9.01 7.61 1.42
C GLU A 56 9.39 7.98 -0.03
N ALA A 57 9.03 7.11 -0.97
CA ALA A 57 9.35 7.28 -2.40
C ALA A 57 8.13 7.71 -3.24
N GLY A 58 6.93 7.51 -2.71
CA GLY A 58 5.66 7.80 -3.34
C GLY A 58 4.51 6.97 -2.74
N ALA A 59 3.32 7.56 -2.69
CA ALA A 59 2.07 6.87 -2.43
C ALA A 59 1.21 6.89 -3.69
N SER A 60 0.57 5.77 -3.99
CA SER A 60 -0.35 5.66 -5.12
C SER A 60 -1.45 4.69 -4.79
N VAL A 61 -2.65 4.95 -5.31
CA VAL A 61 -3.79 4.06 -5.18
C VAL A 61 -3.72 3.02 -6.29
N ALA A 62 -3.83 1.76 -5.91
CA ALA A 62 -4.05 0.66 -6.85
C ALA A 62 -5.50 0.75 -7.37
N LEU A 63 -5.73 1.65 -8.33
CA LEU A 63 -7.01 1.68 -9.04
C LEU A 63 -7.06 0.46 -9.97
N PRO A 64 -8.19 -0.29 -10.01
CA PRO A 64 -8.36 -1.32 -11.01
C PRO A 64 -8.24 -0.68 -12.40
N ARG A 65 -7.42 -1.28 -13.28
CA ARG A 65 -7.37 -0.85 -14.67
C ARG A 65 -8.75 -1.09 -15.28
N ILE A 66 -9.42 -0.02 -15.68
CA ILE A 66 -10.76 -0.10 -16.29
C ILE A 66 -10.71 -0.77 -17.68
N ASP A 67 -9.52 -0.96 -18.26
CA ASP A 67 -9.31 -1.41 -19.64
C ASP A 67 -8.55 -2.76 -19.77
N GLU A 68 -8.45 -3.57 -18.71
CA GLU A 68 -7.85 -4.90 -18.84
C GLU A 68 -8.93 -5.94 -19.22
N PRO A 69 -8.87 -6.57 -20.42
CA PRO A 69 -9.78 -7.66 -20.75
C PRO A 69 -9.61 -8.80 -19.74
N PRO A 70 -10.68 -9.53 -19.38
CA PRO A 70 -10.60 -10.62 -18.42
C PRO A 70 -9.50 -11.59 -18.85
N ARG A 71 -8.58 -11.92 -17.93
CA ARG A 71 -7.50 -12.88 -18.22
C ARG A 71 -8.14 -14.14 -18.81
N PRO A 72 -7.72 -14.58 -20.01
CA PRO A 72 -8.25 -15.80 -20.59
C PRO A 72 -7.97 -16.93 -19.61
N GLY A 73 -9.04 -17.66 -19.27
CA GLY A 73 -9.09 -18.60 -18.17
C GLY A 73 -7.85 -19.49 -18.11
N GLY A 74 -7.29 -19.62 -16.91
CA GLY A 74 -6.35 -20.69 -16.63
C GLY A 74 -7.03 -22.00 -16.98
N THR A 75 -6.61 -22.61 -18.08
CA THR A 75 -6.95 -23.99 -18.39
C THR A 75 -6.39 -24.82 -17.25
N SER A 76 -7.29 -25.22 -16.35
CA SER A 76 -7.08 -26.38 -15.51
C SER A 76 -6.85 -27.55 -16.46
N SER A 77 -5.61 -27.98 -16.61
CA SER A 77 -5.32 -29.28 -17.20
C SER A 77 -5.25 -30.32 -16.08
N PRO A 78 -5.80 -31.53 -16.31
CA PRO A 78 -5.94 -32.59 -15.31
C PRO A 78 -4.63 -33.24 -14.91
#